data_AF-A0AAT9H9K5-F1
#
_entry.id   AF-A0AAT9H9K5-F1
#
_cell.length_a   1.000
_cell.length_b   1.000
_cell.length_c   1.000
_cell.angle_alpha   90.00
_cell.angle_beta   90.00
_cell.angle_gamma   90.00
#
_symmetry.space_group_name_H-M   'P 1'
#
loop_
_entity.id
_entity.type
_entity.pdbx_description
1 polymer ?
#
loop_
_entity_poly.entity_id
_entity_poly.type
_entity_poly.pdbx_seq_one_letter_code
_entity_poly.pdbx_strand_id
1 'polypeptide(L)'
;MELFSTILARLETIPFQQLHINGGEPTVHRDFPALSDAARTRLPGKVMVLGTNAITLARNKRIMDATLRSYDQVLIGCDDEHENYDEVHAVVPRLREAGKTVVINSVLEGISSPALRSSRGCATRTAPSTSPTTCTTSTSASRRTSCVASATATSTST
;
A
#
# COMPACT_ATOMS: atom_id res chain seq x y z
N MET A 1 -4.05 -8.88 21.56
CA MET A 1 -5.16 -7.89 21.46
C MET A 1 -5.04 -6.78 22.49
N GLU A 2 -4.93 -7.11 23.78
CA GLU A 2 -4.88 -6.12 24.87
C GLU A 2 -3.79 -5.05 24.67
N LEU A 3 -2.53 -5.46 24.45
CA LEU A 3 -1.42 -4.52 24.22
C LEU A 3 -1.69 -3.58 23.03
N PHE A 4 -2.19 -4.13 21.92
CA PHE A 4 -2.47 -3.34 20.72
C PHE A 4 -3.58 -2.32 20.96
N SER A 5 -4.64 -2.71 21.68
CA SER A 5 -5.71 -1.79 22.09
C SER A 5 -5.18 -0.64 22.95
N THR A 6 -4.30 -0.95 23.92
CA THR A 6 -3.65 0.06 24.76
C THR A 6 -2.79 1.02 23.94
N ILE A 7 -2.08 0.52 22.93
CA ILE A 7 -1.30 1.35 22.01
C ILE A 7 -2.23 2.27 21.20
N LEU A 8 -3.32 1.74 20.63
CA LEU A 8 -4.30 2.56 19.89
C LEU A 8 -4.93 3.66 20.76
N ALA A 9 -5.26 3.34 22.01
CA ALA A 9 -5.80 4.32 22.96
C ALA A 9 -4.79 5.44 23.25
N ARG A 10 -3.49 5.13 23.34
CA ARG A 10 -2.44 6.15 23.48
C ARG A 10 -2.25 6.94 22.19
N LEU A 11 -2.30 6.31 21.03
CA LEU A 11 -2.14 6.99 19.75
C LEU A 11 -3.24 8.04 19.55
N GLU A 12 -4.48 7.74 19.92
CA GLU A 12 -5.61 8.68 19.80
C GLU A 12 -5.36 10.06 20.42
N THR A 13 -4.53 10.14 21.47
CA THR A 13 -4.21 11.42 22.13
C THR A 13 -3.08 12.20 21.44
N ILE A 14 -2.43 11.62 20.44
CA ILE A 14 -1.28 12.20 19.75
C ILE A 14 -1.74 12.86 18.43
N PRO A 15 -1.26 14.08 18.12
CA PRO A 15 -1.55 14.71 16.84
C PRO A 15 -0.70 14.08 15.73
N PHE A 16 -1.28 13.11 15.02
CA PHE A 16 -0.70 12.54 13.79
C PHE A 16 -1.78 12.44 12.70
N GLN A 17 -1.35 12.28 11.44
CA GLN A 17 -2.28 12.19 10.30
C GLN A 17 -2.38 10.79 9.70
N GLN A 18 -1.31 10.00 9.80
CA GLN A 18 -1.24 8.68 9.19
C GLN A 18 -0.72 7.65 10.18
N LEU A 19 -1.36 6.47 10.22
CA LEU A 19 -0.87 5.30 10.92
C LEU A 19 -0.29 4.31 9.91
N HIS A 20 1.01 4.08 9.99
CA HIS A 20 1.72 3.10 9.16
C HIS A 20 1.80 1.78 9.93
N ILE A 21 1.14 0.74 9.41
CA ILE A 21 1.28 -0.64 9.86
C ILE A 21 2.30 -1.30 8.92
N ASN A 22 3.53 -1.44 9.40
CA ASN A 22 4.68 -1.92 8.64
C ASN A 22 5.59 -2.78 9.55
N GLY A 23 6.65 -3.40 9.01
CA GLY A 23 7.55 -4.29 9.75
C GLY A 23 8.20 -5.31 8.81
N GLY A 24 8.39 -6.56 9.27
CA GLY A 24 8.81 -7.66 8.39
C GLY A 24 7.75 -7.98 7.34
N GLU A 25 6.62 -8.55 7.75
CA GLU A 25 5.42 -8.67 6.91
C GLU A 25 4.17 -8.66 7.81
N PRO A 26 3.44 -7.55 7.94
CA PRO A 26 2.30 -7.45 8.85
C PRO A 26 1.18 -8.45 8.53
N THR A 27 1.01 -8.82 7.27
CA THR A 27 -0.11 -9.66 6.83
C THR A 27 0.02 -11.13 7.24
N VAL A 28 1.19 -11.59 7.67
CA VAL A 28 1.37 -12.96 8.22
C VAL A 28 0.86 -13.09 9.66
N HIS A 29 0.59 -11.98 10.35
CA HIS A 29 0.11 -12.04 11.72
C HIS A 29 -1.28 -12.69 11.74
N ARG A 30 -1.45 -13.76 12.55
CA ARG A 30 -2.71 -14.55 12.63
C ARG A 30 -3.94 -13.67 12.79
N ASP A 31 -3.83 -12.66 13.64
CA ASP A 31 -4.94 -11.78 13.97
C ASP A 31 -4.98 -10.50 13.13
N PHE A 32 -4.25 -10.43 12.00
CA PHE A 32 -4.17 -9.25 11.14
C PHE A 32 -5.53 -8.61 10.85
N PRO A 33 -6.57 -9.36 10.38
CA PRO A 33 -7.88 -8.76 10.12
C PRO A 33 -8.49 -8.05 11.34
N ALA A 34 -8.42 -8.68 12.51
CA ALA A 34 -9.00 -8.13 13.74
C ALA A 34 -8.22 -6.90 14.23
N LEU A 35 -6.89 -6.91 14.10
CA LEU A 35 -6.04 -5.76 14.43
C LEU A 35 -6.32 -4.58 13.50
N SER A 36 -6.40 -4.82 12.19
CA SER A 36 -6.69 -3.79 11.19
C SER A 36 -8.06 -3.15 11.42
N ASP A 37 -9.09 -3.97 11.67
CA ASP A 37 -10.46 -3.50 11.92
C ASP A 37 -10.54 -2.70 13.22
N ALA A 38 -9.84 -3.12 14.28
CA ALA A 38 -9.75 -2.39 15.54
C ALA A 38 -9.06 -1.03 15.37
N ALA A 39 -7.95 -0.98 14.63
CA ALA A 39 -7.22 0.26 14.37
C ALA A 39 -8.06 1.26 13.55
N ARG A 40 -8.72 0.79 12.49
CA ARG A 40 -9.63 1.62 11.67
C ARG A 40 -10.78 2.17 12.50
N THR A 41 -11.40 1.33 13.33
CA THR A 41 -12.54 1.73 14.17
C THR A 41 -12.14 2.78 15.21
N ARG A 42 -10.96 2.61 15.82
CA ARG A 42 -10.49 3.52 16.87
C ARG A 42 -9.98 4.85 16.33
N LEU A 43 -9.46 4.86 15.10
CA LEU A 43 -8.81 6.02 14.49
C LEU A 43 -9.49 6.42 13.16
N PRO A 44 -10.81 6.72 13.15
CA PRO A 44 -11.59 6.84 11.92
C PRO A 44 -11.16 7.99 11.00
N GLY A 45 -10.58 9.06 11.57
CA GLY A 45 -10.08 10.22 10.81
C GLY A 45 -8.62 10.13 10.38
N LYS A 46 -7.92 9.01 10.64
CA LYS A 46 -6.51 8.84 10.29
C LYS A 46 -6.39 8.06 8.99
N VAL A 47 -5.41 8.43 8.17
CA VAL A 47 -5.05 7.65 6.99
C VAL A 47 -4.35 6.37 7.44
N MET A 48 -4.92 5.22 7.11
CA MET A 48 -4.32 3.93 7.41
C MET A 48 -3.46 3.47 6.24
N VAL A 49 -2.19 3.20 6.52
CA VAL A 49 -1.18 2.81 5.53
C VAL A 49 -0.67 1.42 5.86
N LEU A 50 -0.70 0.50 4.89
CA LEU A 50 -0.13 -0.85 5.01
C LEU A 50 1.19 -0.92 4.24
N GLY A 51 2.27 -1.35 4.89
CA GLY A 51 3.48 -1.83 4.21
C GLY A 51 3.45 -3.35 4.07
N THR A 52 3.70 -3.89 2.87
CA THR A 52 3.66 -5.33 2.59
C THR A 52 4.50 -5.71 1.38
N ASN A 53 4.90 -6.97 1.25
CA ASN A 53 5.44 -7.58 0.04
C ASN A 53 4.36 -8.23 -0.86
N ALA A 54 3.07 -8.02 -0.55
CA ALA A 54 1.92 -8.51 -1.31
C ALA A 54 1.72 -10.05 -1.39
N ILE A 55 2.67 -10.88 -0.94
CA ILE A 55 2.62 -12.34 -1.13
C ILE A 55 1.37 -12.94 -0.47
N THR A 56 1.17 -12.63 0.81
CA THR A 56 0.02 -13.15 1.56
C THR A 56 -1.28 -12.51 1.09
N LEU A 57 -1.21 -11.25 0.66
CA LEU A 57 -2.37 -10.52 0.15
C LEU A 57 -2.92 -11.15 -1.15
N ALA A 58 -2.04 -11.59 -2.06
CA ALA A 58 -2.41 -12.26 -3.30
C ALA A 58 -3.07 -13.63 -3.06
N ARG A 59 -2.60 -14.35 -2.04
CA ARG A 59 -2.97 -15.75 -1.80
C ARG A 59 -4.11 -15.94 -0.81
N ASN A 60 -4.45 -14.91 -0.02
CA ASN A 60 -5.44 -15.02 1.05
C ASN A 60 -6.56 -13.99 0.93
N LYS A 61 -7.74 -14.45 0.49
CA LYS A 61 -8.94 -13.61 0.35
C LYS A 61 -9.32 -12.88 1.64
N ARG A 62 -9.20 -13.53 2.81
CA ARG A 62 -9.58 -12.91 4.09
C ARG A 62 -8.67 -11.72 4.43
N ILE A 63 -7.37 -11.84 4.15
CA ILE A 63 -6.39 -10.77 4.33
C ILE A 63 -6.63 -9.64 3.33
N MET A 64 -6.90 -9.97 2.07
CA MET A 64 -7.27 -8.99 1.06
C MET A 64 -8.53 -8.22 1.47
N ASP A 65 -9.60 -8.90 1.86
CA ASP A 65 -10.85 -8.25 2.25
C ASP A 65 -10.66 -7.34 3.48
N ALA A 66 -9.84 -7.74 4.46
CA ALA A 66 -9.49 -6.87 5.59
C ALA A 66 -8.69 -5.64 5.14
N THR A 67 -7.76 -5.82 4.20
CA THR A 67 -6.95 -4.73 3.64
C THR A 67 -7.84 -3.71 2.93
N LEU A 68 -8.78 -4.19 2.11
CA LEU A 68 -9.72 -3.35 1.37
C LEU A 68 -10.67 -2.56 2.28
N ARG A 69 -11.08 -3.11 3.42
CA ARG A 69 -11.93 -2.38 4.37
C ARG A 69 -11.17 -1.37 5.22
N SER A 70 -9.95 -1.72 5.63
CA SER A 70 -9.30 -1.03 6.75
C SER A 70 -8.17 -0.08 6.34
N TYR A 71 -7.67 -0.14 5.11
CA TYR A 71 -6.55 0.70 4.66
C TYR A 71 -6.94 1.65 3.54
N ASP A 72 -6.30 2.83 3.52
CA ASP A 72 -6.46 3.84 2.47
C ASP A 72 -5.31 3.76 1.45
N GLN A 73 -4.12 3.44 1.95
CA GLN A 73 -2.91 3.32 1.16
C GLN A 73 -2.20 1.99 1.39
N VAL A 74 -1.63 1.44 0.33
CA VAL A 74 -0.83 0.20 0.37
C VAL A 74 0.51 0.45 -0.30
N LEU A 75 1.58 0.28 0.46
CA LEU A 75 2.98 0.43 0.06
C LEU A 75 3.52 -0.99 -0.15
N ILE A 76 3.79 -1.34 -1.39
CA ILE A 76 4.20 -2.68 -1.80
C ILE A 76 5.70 -2.68 -2.09
N GLY A 77 6.46 -3.44 -1.31
CA GLY A 77 7.83 -3.81 -1.65
C GLY A 77 7.82 -4.70 -2.88
N CYS A 78 8.61 -4.38 -3.90
CA CYS A 78 8.73 -5.15 -5.13
C CYS A 78 10.21 -5.25 -5.50
N ASP A 79 10.77 -6.44 -5.33
CA ASP A 79 12.21 -6.68 -5.42
C ASP A 79 12.49 -8.16 -5.68
N ASP A 80 13.74 -8.45 -6.05
CA ASP A 80 14.23 -9.79 -6.33
C ASP A 80 14.41 -10.61 -5.04
N GLU A 81 14.59 -9.97 -3.89
CA GLU A 81 14.75 -10.66 -2.59
C GLU A 81 13.49 -11.48 -2.24
N HIS A 82 12.32 -10.93 -2.53
CA HIS A 82 11.04 -11.58 -2.26
C HIS A 82 10.45 -12.33 -3.46
N GLU A 83 11.04 -12.21 -4.65
CA GLU A 83 10.57 -12.81 -5.91
C GLU A 83 9.06 -12.62 -6.18
N ASN A 84 8.51 -11.49 -5.76
CA ASN A 84 7.06 -11.30 -5.57
C ASN A 84 6.33 -10.62 -6.73
N TYR A 85 6.94 -10.59 -7.91
CA TYR A 85 6.46 -9.81 -9.06
C TYR A 85 5.05 -10.20 -9.50
N ASP A 86 4.78 -11.49 -9.60
CA ASP A 86 3.48 -12.00 -10.03
C ASP A 86 2.39 -11.65 -9.01
N GLU A 87 2.70 -11.71 -7.71
CA GLU A 87 1.78 -11.27 -6.66
C GLU A 87 1.52 -9.78 -6.73
N VAL A 88 2.54 -8.94 -6.97
CA VAL A 88 2.35 -7.50 -7.17
C VAL A 88 1.42 -7.26 -8.37
N HIS A 89 1.66 -7.92 -9.51
CA HIS A 89 0.80 -7.83 -10.70
C HIS A 89 -0.64 -8.26 -10.42
N ALA A 90 -0.85 -9.26 -9.58
CA ALA A 90 -2.17 -9.75 -9.22
C ALA A 90 -2.93 -8.80 -8.26
N VAL A 91 -2.26 -8.22 -7.26
CA VAL A 91 -2.95 -7.43 -6.21
C VAL A 91 -3.21 -5.99 -6.61
N VAL A 92 -2.30 -5.37 -7.37
CA VAL A 92 -2.37 -3.93 -7.67
C VAL A 92 -3.68 -3.53 -8.36
N PRO A 93 -4.17 -4.25 -9.40
CA PRO A 93 -5.45 -3.91 -10.03
C PRO A 93 -6.61 -3.93 -9.03
N ARG A 94 -6.70 -4.99 -8.20
CA ARG A 94 -7.78 -5.14 -7.22
C ARG A 94 -7.78 -4.05 -6.15
N LEU A 95 -6.59 -3.64 -5.68
CA LEU A 95 -6.46 -2.53 -4.72
C LEU A 95 -6.91 -1.21 -5.35
N ARG A 96 -6.51 -0.95 -6.60
CA ARG A 96 -6.89 0.27 -7.33
C ARG A 96 -8.38 0.34 -7.65
N GLU A 97 -8.97 -0.77 -8.09
CA GLU A 97 -10.42 -0.88 -8.34
C GLU A 97 -11.24 -0.56 -7.09
N ALA A 98 -10.71 -0.88 -5.90
CA ALA A 98 -11.31 -0.53 -4.62
C ALA A 98 -10.97 0.90 -4.14
N GLY A 99 -10.40 1.75 -5.00
CA GLY A 99 -10.08 3.14 -4.71
C GLY A 99 -8.87 3.34 -3.79
N LYS A 100 -8.01 2.34 -3.60
CA LYS A 100 -6.82 2.47 -2.74
C LYS A 100 -5.70 3.21 -3.45
N THR A 101 -4.95 4.02 -2.71
CA THR A 101 -3.67 4.54 -3.20
C THR A 101 -2.63 3.42 -3.10
N VAL A 102 -1.98 3.08 -4.20
CA VAL A 102 -0.97 2.01 -4.22
C VAL A 102 0.38 2.61 -4.63
N VAL A 103 1.38 2.40 -3.78
CA VAL A 103 2.77 2.82 -4.01
C VAL A 103 3.63 1.58 -4.16
N ILE A 104 4.41 1.50 -5.24
CA ILE A 104 5.38 0.43 -5.44
C ILE A 104 6.76 0.98 -5.04
N ASN A 105 7.40 0.30 -4.09
CA ASN A 105 8.72 0.63 -3.57
C ASN A 105 9.70 -0.48 -3.96
N SER A 106 10.78 -0.10 -4.62
CA SER A 106 11.89 -1.00 -4.96
C SER A 106 13.20 -0.38 -4.51
N VAL A 107 14.10 -1.21 -3.99
CA VAL A 107 15.49 -0.81 -3.68
C VAL A 107 16.33 -1.11 -4.91
N LEU A 108 17.10 -0.13 -5.41
CA LEU A 108 17.82 -0.25 -6.69
C LEU A 108 18.83 -1.40 -6.70
N GLU A 109 19.44 -1.67 -5.55
CA GLU A 109 20.39 -2.77 -5.35
C GLU A 109 19.69 -4.15 -5.28
N GLY A 110 18.39 -4.18 -5.01
CA GLY A 110 17.58 -5.39 -4.88
C GLY A 110 16.64 -5.64 -6.06
N ILE A 111 16.79 -4.94 -7.18
CA ILE A 111 15.93 -5.13 -8.34
C ILE A 111 16.72 -5.15 -9.65
N SER A 112 16.55 -6.22 -10.40
CA SER A 112 17.15 -6.38 -11.71
C SER A 112 16.55 -5.41 -12.74
N SER A 113 17.34 -5.02 -13.75
CA SER A 113 16.88 -4.11 -14.81
C SER A 113 15.63 -4.59 -15.58
N PRO A 114 15.44 -5.90 -15.85
CA PRO A 114 14.18 -6.40 -16.41
C PRO A 114 13.00 -6.22 -15.45
N ALA A 115 13.19 -6.53 -14.16
CA ALA A 115 12.15 -6.39 -13.15
C ALA A 115 11.71 -4.92 -12.94
N LEU A 116 12.64 -3.96 -13.00
CA LEU A 116 12.34 -2.52 -12.97
C LEU A 116 11.38 -2.08 -14.08
N ARG A 117 11.44 -2.70 -15.26
CA ARG A 117 10.49 -2.40 -16.35
C ARG A 117 9.10 -2.94 -16.04
N SER A 118 9.03 -4.13 -15.45
CA SER A 118 7.78 -4.78 -15.06
C SER A 118 7.05 -3.99 -13.97
N SER A 119 7.77 -3.54 -12.93
CA SER A 119 7.18 -2.74 -11.84
C SER A 119 6.67 -1.37 -12.30
N ARG A 120 7.35 -0.74 -13.27
CA ARG A 120 6.85 0.48 -13.93
C ARG A 120 5.55 0.23 -14.70
N GLY A 121 5.42 -0.91 -15.38
CA GLY A 121 4.17 -1.31 -16.07
C GLY A 121 2.99 -1.46 -15.12
N CYS A 122 3.24 -1.99 -13.90
CA CYS A 122 2.25 -1.99 -12.82
C CYS A 122 1.86 -0.57 -12.38
N ALA A 123 2.83 0.34 -12.28
CA ALA A 123 2.59 1.71 -11.89
C ALA A 123 1.71 2.48 -12.90
N THR A 124 1.86 2.23 -14.20
CA THR A 124 1.27 3.03 -15.29
C THR A 124 -0.09 2.56 -15.81
N ARG A 125 -0.55 1.35 -15.47
CA ARG A 125 -1.86 0.85 -15.94
C ARG A 125 -3.01 1.43 -15.11
N THR A 126 -3.44 2.64 -15.45
CA THR A 126 -4.75 3.21 -15.06
C THR A 126 -5.83 2.81 -16.06
N ALA A 127 -7.04 2.57 -15.56
CA ALA A 127 -8.26 2.42 -16.36
C ALA A 127 -8.43 3.63 -17.32
N PRO A 128 -9.17 3.49 -18.44
CA PRO A 128 -9.25 4.55 -19.44
C PRO A 128 -9.97 5.78 -18.86
N SER A 129 -9.20 6.78 -18.43
CA SER A 129 -9.70 8.12 -18.15
C SER A 129 -8.78 9.15 -18.81
N THR A 130 -9.42 10.18 -19.34
CA THR A 130 -8.95 11.11 -20.39
C THR A 130 -8.00 12.21 -19.92
N SER A 131 -7.18 11.96 -18.90
CA SER A 131 -6.24 12.97 -18.37
C SER A 131 -4.84 12.40 -18.17
N PRO A 132 -3.77 13.13 -18.58
CA PRO A 132 -2.40 12.64 -18.47
C PRO A 132 -1.99 12.47 -17.00
N THR A 133 -1.62 11.24 -16.63
CA THR A 133 -1.04 10.91 -15.33
C THR A 133 0.45 11.23 -15.34
N THR A 134 0.89 12.16 -14.49
CA THR A 134 2.30 12.54 -14.35
C THR A 134 3.02 11.55 -13.43
N CYS A 135 3.97 10.77 -13.98
CA CYS A 135 4.84 9.91 -13.19
C CYS A 135 6.05 10.72 -12.71
N THR A 136 6.00 11.27 -11.50
CA THR A 136 7.13 12.03 -10.95
C THR A 136 8.18 11.07 -10.39
N THR A 137 9.33 10.99 -11.05
CA THR A 137 10.49 10.25 -10.53
C THR A 137 11.24 11.18 -9.58
N SER A 138 11.18 10.96 -8.27
CA SER A 138 12.00 11.73 -7.31
C SER A 138 13.21 10.89 -6.88
N THR A 139 14.40 11.33 -7.26
CA THR A 139 15.67 10.80 -6.74
C THR A 139 16.04 11.65 -5.53
N SER A 140 15.81 11.17 -4.32
CA SER A 140 16.36 11.82 -3.11
C SER A 140 17.74 11.23 -2.79
N ALA A 141 18.58 11.95 -2.05
CA ALA A 141 20.00 11.65 -1.78
C ALA A 141 20.28 10.35 -0.99
N SER A 142 19.26 9.52 -0.72
CA SER A 142 19.40 8.11 -0.43
C SER A 142 18.73 7.36 -1.58
N ARG A 143 19.48 6.51 -2.31
CA ARG A 143 19.16 5.87 -3.62
C ARG A 143 17.90 4.97 -3.62
N ARG A 144 16.75 5.50 -3.19
CA ARG A 144 15.43 4.86 -3.22
C ARG A 144 14.64 5.49 -4.36
N THR A 145 14.13 4.68 -5.26
CA THR A 145 13.19 5.12 -6.29
C THR A 145 11.80 4.76 -5.82
N SER A 146 10.97 5.75 -5.51
CA SER A 146 9.54 5.57 -5.29
C SER A 146 8.78 5.96 -6.54
N CYS A 147 7.81 5.13 -6.94
CA CYS A 147 6.82 5.51 -7.95
C CYS A 147 5.49 5.75 -7.23
N VAL A 148 5.08 7.02 -7.13
CA VAL A 148 3.78 7.39 -6.56
C VAL A 148 2.81 7.60 -7.72
N ALA A 149 1.77 6.78 -7.79
CA ALA A 149 0.62 7.02 -8.66
C ALA A 149 -0.52 7.56 -7.80
N SER A 150 -0.87 8.85 -7.96
CA SER A 150 -2.00 9.48 -7.30
C SER A 150 -3.05 9.85 -8.35
N ALA A 151 -4.29 9.40 -8.15
CA ALA A 151 -5.43 9.87 -8.93
C ALA A 151 -6.11 11.01 -8.15
N THR A 152 -6.17 12.21 -8.75
CA THR A 152 -6.93 13.33 -8.21
C THR A 152 -8.25 13.42 -8.96
N ALA A 153 -9.38 13.15 -8.29
CA ALA A 153 -10.69 13.38 -8.86
C ALA A 153 -10.99 14.89 -8.87
N THR A 154 -11.01 15.52 -10.03
CA THR A 154 -11.48 16.90 -10.19
C THR A 154 -13.00 16.88 -10.26
N SER A 155 -13.68 17.30 -9.20
CA SER A 155 -15.12 17.56 -9.23
C SER A 155 -15.39 18.73 -10.19
N THR A 156 -16.03 18.46 -11.32
CA THR A 156 -16.63 19.50 -12.16
C THR A 156 -18.07 19.68 -11.69
N SER A 157 -18.33 20.82 -11.06
CA SER A 157 -19.68 21.29 -10.77
C SER A 157 -20.26 21.90 -12.05
N THR A 158 -21.44 21.45 -12.45
CA THR A 158 -22.44 22.25 -13.17
C THR A 158 -23.81 21.85 -12.67
#